data_AF-A0A3N4RQT0-F1
#
_entry.id   AF-A0A3N4RQT0-F1
#
_cell.length_a   1.000
_cell.length_b   1.000
_cell.length_c   1.000
_cell.angle_alpha   90.00
_cell.angle_beta   90.00
_cell.angle_gamma   90.00
#
_symmetry.space_group_name_H-M   'P 1'
#
loop_
_entity.id
_entity.type
_entity.pdbx_description
1 polymer ?
#
loop_
_entity_poly.entity_id
_entity_poly.type
_entity_poly.pdbx_seq_one_letter_code
_entity_poly.pdbx_strand_id
1 'polypeptide(L)'
;MPAMRCEVCGHAMAKWDEPPTRWRRETWECPWCRATATTHGPELRVSRSPYAPWETRWERAVSDLLPEPGRHAYAHPRRTLCGIERPDLSGSPFGMWGGSDGDCPACTAEALAVDARWPEQLREGFGDFLVPGPEPDPRDAPGRVPPPDELGHPATELPPARWSPHTRVLAAPPPGPAAPDPGHRTIGAGPTALRLPAHWLGATVDPYRRDAHRWPMFPEQPLDALPPLDEASFTGDYAWFGETGESLEHRTPVTDRIAAALAADGLALPADFTALITRSGLHRCLDRASGYRTDPHGPLPSPLHPDDRLVLLLRELQDCHLWYLYLHRDGSSAVVHSNRDLTADRGERYGPDGESVPPPPVELFWCAPSTEVFAYRFLARATLLHAIEDRGRATDLDPEHLAYLTSLTSLAQRARPRQPQGRAPARPCS
;
A
#
# COMPACT_ATOMS: atom_id res chain seq x y z
N MET A 1 36.79 -17.04 1.18
CA MET A 1 35.97 -16.74 -0.01
C MET A 1 36.62 -15.58 -0.75
N PRO A 2 36.79 -15.62 -2.08
CA PRO A 2 37.30 -14.46 -2.81
C PRO A 2 36.37 -13.26 -2.60
N ALA A 3 36.95 -12.09 -2.31
CA ALA A 3 36.18 -10.86 -2.14
C ALA A 3 35.53 -10.47 -3.48
N MET A 4 34.23 -10.19 -3.47
CA MET A 4 33.51 -9.71 -4.65
C MET A 4 34.10 -8.36 -5.09
N ARG A 5 34.36 -8.20 -6.39
CA ARG A 5 34.85 -6.95 -6.97
C ARG A 5 33.72 -6.26 -7.71
N CYS A 6 33.67 -4.94 -7.56
CA CYS A 6 32.73 -4.09 -8.26
C CYS A 6 33.11 -4.03 -9.73
N GLU A 7 32.20 -4.39 -10.62
CA GLU A 7 32.46 -4.37 -12.06
C GLU A 7 32.40 -2.95 -12.65
N VAL A 8 31.81 -2.00 -11.95
CA VAL A 8 31.78 -0.58 -12.35
C VAL A 8 33.15 0.07 -12.18
N CYS A 9 33.91 -0.29 -11.15
CA CYS A 9 35.14 0.43 -10.78
C CYS A 9 36.32 -0.44 -10.31
N GLY A 10 36.19 -1.77 -10.29
CA GLY A 10 37.22 -2.73 -9.89
C GLY A 10 37.49 -2.86 -8.38
N HIS A 11 36.89 -2.00 -7.55
CA HIS A 11 37.12 -1.97 -6.10
C HIS A 11 36.46 -3.16 -5.39
N ALA A 12 36.98 -3.54 -4.23
CA ALA A 12 36.35 -4.55 -3.40
C ALA A 12 34.95 -4.09 -2.93
N MET A 13 33.98 -5.01 -2.92
CA MET A 13 32.64 -4.76 -2.40
C MET A 13 32.54 -5.23 -0.95
N ALA A 14 31.73 -4.52 -0.18
CA ALA A 14 31.34 -4.89 1.16
C ALA A 14 30.02 -5.65 1.10
N LYS A 15 29.94 -6.78 1.80
CA LYS A 15 28.68 -7.49 2.00
C LYS A 15 27.86 -6.72 3.03
N TRP A 16 26.58 -6.51 2.76
CA TRP A 16 25.64 -6.01 3.76
C TRP A 16 25.46 -7.06 4.86
N ASP A 17 25.50 -6.61 6.11
CA ASP A 17 25.23 -7.47 7.28
C ASP A 17 23.72 -7.59 7.52
N GLU A 18 23.01 -7.98 6.47
CA GLU A 18 21.56 -8.20 6.49
C GLU A 18 21.26 -9.69 6.34
N PRO A 19 20.26 -10.20 7.08
CA PRO A 19 19.82 -11.58 6.93
C PRO A 19 19.23 -11.81 5.52
N PRO A 20 19.46 -12.99 4.93
CA PRO A 20 18.94 -13.33 3.61
C PRO A 20 17.42 -13.36 3.61
N THR A 21 16.73 -12.76 2.64
CA THR A 21 15.27 -12.87 2.48
C THR A 21 14.88 -14.04 1.55
N ARG A 22 13.57 -14.32 1.39
CA ARG A 22 13.07 -15.32 0.43
C ARG A 22 13.46 -15.01 -1.03
N TRP A 23 13.73 -13.74 -1.35
CA TRP A 23 14.05 -13.27 -2.70
C TRP A 23 15.54 -12.93 -2.89
N ARG A 24 16.29 -12.70 -1.81
CA ARG A 24 17.66 -12.15 -1.81
C ARG A 24 18.53 -12.89 -0.81
N ARG A 25 19.60 -13.55 -1.29
CA ARG A 25 20.56 -14.29 -0.45
C ARG A 25 21.60 -13.36 0.15
N GLU A 26 22.15 -12.46 -0.64
CA GLU A 26 23.20 -11.54 -0.24
C GLU A 26 23.06 -10.26 -1.04
N THR A 27 23.33 -9.13 -0.39
CA THR A 27 23.56 -7.86 -1.06
C THR A 27 24.98 -7.41 -0.78
N TRP A 28 25.61 -6.95 -1.84
CA TRP A 28 26.96 -6.41 -1.84
C TRP A 28 26.90 -5.01 -2.39
N GLU A 29 27.72 -4.12 -1.84
CA GLU A 29 27.81 -2.74 -2.28
C GLU A 29 29.28 -2.33 -2.42
N CYS A 30 29.58 -1.58 -3.48
CA CYS A 30 30.88 -0.94 -3.59
C CYS A 30 30.92 0.33 -2.72
N PRO A 31 31.79 0.44 -1.71
CA PRO A 31 31.88 1.65 -0.89
C PRO A 31 32.36 2.89 -1.67
N TRP A 32 32.96 2.69 -2.86
CA TRP A 32 33.48 3.78 -3.68
C TRP A 32 32.45 4.37 -4.65
N CYS A 33 31.85 3.54 -5.52
CA CYS A 33 30.84 4.00 -6.49
C CYS A 33 29.40 3.66 -6.11
N ARG A 34 29.17 2.98 -4.98
CA ARG A 34 27.83 2.65 -4.46
C ARG A 34 27.00 1.76 -5.40
N ALA A 35 27.65 1.07 -6.33
CA ALA A 35 27.01 0.05 -7.15
C ALA A 35 26.66 -1.15 -6.27
N THR A 36 25.46 -1.67 -6.43
CA THR A 36 24.98 -2.84 -5.67
C THR A 36 24.92 -4.08 -6.56
N ALA A 37 25.21 -5.22 -5.96
CA ALA A 37 25.04 -6.53 -6.54
C ALA A 37 24.21 -7.37 -5.57
N THR A 38 23.16 -7.99 -6.06
CA THR A 38 22.26 -8.82 -5.27
C THR A 38 22.28 -10.24 -5.80
N THR A 39 22.58 -11.22 -4.95
CA THR A 39 22.47 -12.64 -5.32
C THR A 39 21.06 -13.13 -5.00
N HIS A 40 20.34 -13.67 -5.99
CA HIS A 40 18.96 -14.14 -5.88
C HIS A 40 18.86 -15.66 -5.91
N GLY A 41 17.89 -16.18 -5.16
CA GLY A 41 17.45 -17.56 -5.26
C GLY A 41 18.53 -18.60 -4.92
N PRO A 42 18.25 -19.89 -5.20
CA PRO A 42 19.19 -20.98 -4.99
C PRO A 42 20.30 -21.06 -6.06
N GLU A 43 20.04 -20.55 -7.27
CA GLU A 43 20.96 -20.58 -8.41
C GLU A 43 22.02 -19.44 -8.38
N LEU A 44 22.12 -18.68 -7.28
CA LEU A 44 23.04 -17.54 -7.08
C LEU A 44 23.05 -16.52 -8.24
N ARG A 45 21.89 -16.26 -8.84
CA ARG A 45 21.78 -15.27 -9.93
C ARG A 45 22.17 -13.89 -9.41
N VAL A 46 23.21 -13.28 -9.98
CA VAL A 46 23.62 -11.93 -9.61
C VAL A 46 22.80 -10.92 -10.41
N SER A 47 21.86 -10.27 -9.74
CA SER A 47 21.24 -9.05 -10.25
C SER A 47 22.10 -7.85 -9.90
N ARG A 48 22.16 -6.88 -10.80
CA ARG A 48 22.91 -5.64 -10.61
C ARG A 48 21.96 -4.47 -10.80
N SER A 49 22.07 -3.46 -9.93
CA SER A 49 21.31 -2.24 -10.15
C SER A 49 21.90 -1.49 -11.35
N PRO A 50 21.07 -1.08 -12.33
CA PRO A 50 21.53 -0.25 -13.43
C PRO A 50 22.00 1.11 -12.92
N TYR A 51 22.71 1.86 -13.75
CA TYR A 51 22.98 3.26 -13.46
C TYR A 51 21.65 4.02 -13.34
N ALA A 52 21.56 4.85 -12.30
CA ALA A 52 20.52 5.85 -12.14
C ALA A 52 21.21 7.20 -11.82
N PRO A 53 20.76 8.32 -12.42
CA PRO A 53 21.21 9.66 -12.05
C PRO A 53 21.03 9.94 -10.56
N TRP A 54 21.89 10.79 -9.99
CA TRP A 54 21.88 11.06 -8.55
C TRP A 54 20.52 11.51 -8.00
N GLU A 55 19.69 12.20 -8.78
CA GLU A 55 18.36 12.66 -8.35
C GLU A 55 17.34 11.53 -8.19
N THR A 56 17.60 10.38 -8.83
CA THR A 56 16.65 9.24 -8.91
C THR A 56 17.26 7.94 -8.41
N ARG A 57 18.47 7.99 -7.85
CA ARG A 57 19.20 6.80 -7.41
C ARG A 57 18.94 6.43 -5.96
N TRP A 58 18.72 7.42 -5.11
CA TRP A 58 18.69 7.22 -3.67
C TRP A 58 17.27 7.16 -3.17
N GLU A 59 17.03 6.30 -2.20
CA GLU A 59 15.80 6.32 -1.43
C GLU A 59 15.88 7.40 -0.35
N ARG A 60 14.76 8.00 0.02
CA ARG A 60 14.69 8.89 1.19
C ARG A 60 14.85 8.06 2.45
N ALA A 61 15.74 8.46 3.35
CA ALA A 61 15.86 7.82 4.64
C ALA A 61 14.62 8.11 5.51
N VAL A 62 14.11 7.07 6.17
CA VAL A 62 12.95 7.13 7.06
C VAL A 62 13.35 6.56 8.41
N SER A 63 13.07 7.30 9.47
CA SER A 63 13.14 6.85 10.87
C SER A 63 12.39 7.88 11.71
N ASP A 64 11.71 7.41 12.76
CA ASP A 64 10.94 8.25 13.70
C ASP A 64 11.85 9.19 14.53
N LEU A 65 13.17 8.98 14.47
CA LEU A 65 14.20 9.68 15.24
C LEU A 65 15.19 10.45 14.36
N LEU A 66 14.88 10.64 13.07
CA LEU A 66 15.66 11.53 12.22
C LEU A 66 15.52 12.98 12.71
N PRO A 67 16.64 13.68 12.99
CA PRO A 67 16.58 15.10 13.32
C PRO A 67 16.19 15.90 12.06
N GLU A 68 15.10 16.65 12.10
CA GLU A 68 14.75 17.61 11.02
C GLU A 68 15.42 18.98 11.28
N PRO A 69 15.86 19.71 10.24
CA PRO A 69 15.12 19.89 8.98
C PRO A 69 15.94 19.46 7.76
N GLY A 70 15.51 18.40 7.10
CA GLY A 70 16.14 17.96 5.86
C GLY A 70 15.78 16.54 5.50
N ARG A 71 15.34 16.32 4.26
CA ARG A 71 15.21 14.97 3.71
C ARG A 71 16.62 14.42 3.52
N HIS A 72 16.90 13.26 4.11
CA HIS A 72 18.19 12.60 3.98
C HIS A 72 18.14 11.46 2.96
N ALA A 73 19.26 11.20 2.28
CA ALA A 73 19.41 10.05 1.40
C ALA A 73 19.78 8.81 2.20
N TYR A 74 19.06 7.70 1.99
CA TYR A 74 19.43 6.39 2.49
C TYR A 74 20.54 5.80 1.61
N ALA A 75 21.67 5.41 2.21
CA ALA A 75 22.86 4.99 1.49
C ALA A 75 23.21 3.51 1.68
N HIS A 76 23.19 3.06 2.93
CA HIS A 76 23.56 1.73 3.37
C HIS A 76 22.57 1.31 4.47
N PRO A 77 22.36 0.01 4.73
CA PRO A 77 21.72 -0.48 5.94
C PRO A 77 22.03 0.40 7.14
N ARG A 78 20.98 1.00 7.69
CA ARG A 78 21.01 1.83 8.90
C ARG A 78 21.78 3.15 8.80
N ARG A 79 22.20 3.59 7.62
CA ARG A 79 23.03 4.81 7.45
C ARG A 79 22.63 5.70 6.27
N THR A 80 22.59 7.02 6.50
CA THR A 80 22.39 8.02 5.44
C THR A 80 23.69 8.35 4.68
N LEU A 81 23.59 8.98 3.50
CA LEU A 81 24.78 9.45 2.77
C LEU A 81 25.63 10.45 3.57
N CYS A 82 25.00 11.31 4.37
CA CYS A 82 25.72 12.26 5.21
C CYS A 82 26.28 11.62 6.49
N GLY A 83 26.10 10.31 6.68
CA GLY A 83 26.75 9.54 7.73
C GLY A 83 25.96 9.38 9.02
N ILE A 84 24.68 9.76 9.07
CA ILE A 84 23.80 9.50 10.22
C ILE A 84 23.50 8.01 10.28
N GLU A 85 23.77 7.37 11.41
CA GLU A 85 23.52 5.95 11.62
C GLU A 85 22.46 5.73 12.72
N ARG A 86 21.43 4.93 12.44
CA ARG A 86 20.37 4.58 13.42
C ARG A 86 19.87 3.15 13.19
N PRO A 87 19.53 2.41 14.26
CA PRO A 87 19.07 1.02 14.13
C PRO A 87 17.74 0.86 13.40
N ASP A 88 16.87 1.87 13.48
CA ASP A 88 15.53 1.95 12.86
C ASP A 88 15.52 2.69 11.51
N LEU A 89 16.69 3.13 11.01
CA LEU A 89 16.77 3.81 9.73
C LEU A 89 16.54 2.82 8.58
N SER A 90 15.56 3.11 7.74
CA SER A 90 15.28 2.38 6.51
C SER A 90 15.26 3.32 5.31
N GLY A 91 15.42 2.73 4.13
CA GLY A 91 15.11 3.42 2.89
C GLY A 91 13.60 3.50 2.69
N SER A 92 13.12 4.65 2.22
CA SER A 92 11.73 4.81 1.82
C SER A 92 11.48 3.89 0.63
N PRO A 93 10.55 2.94 0.72
CA PRO A 93 10.40 1.94 -0.31
C PRO A 93 9.87 2.50 -1.65
N PHE A 94 9.48 3.79 -1.69
CA PHE A 94 8.92 4.46 -2.89
C PHE A 94 9.23 5.95 -3.02
N GLY A 95 9.78 6.56 -1.97
CA GLY A 95 10.16 7.96 -2.00
C GLY A 95 11.61 8.07 -2.42
N MET A 96 11.85 8.43 -3.68
CA MET A 96 13.21 8.79 -4.10
C MET A 96 13.64 10.08 -3.41
N TRP A 97 14.95 10.19 -3.24
CA TRP A 97 15.62 11.32 -2.64
C TRP A 97 16.52 11.98 -3.69
N GLY A 98 16.48 13.31 -3.74
CA GLY A 98 17.23 14.11 -4.70
C GLY A 98 16.34 15.12 -5.44
N GLY A 99 16.93 16.28 -5.76
CA GLY A 99 16.31 17.31 -6.60
C GLY A 99 15.26 18.19 -5.93
N SER A 100 15.11 18.15 -4.60
CA SER A 100 14.13 18.98 -3.86
C SER A 100 14.80 20.04 -2.98
N ASP A 101 14.15 21.21 -2.81
CA ASP A 101 14.67 22.34 -2.02
C ASP A 101 14.85 22.06 -0.51
N GLY A 102 14.32 20.93 -0.02
CA GLY A 102 14.45 20.46 1.36
C GLY A 102 15.45 19.30 1.56
N ASP A 103 16.24 18.96 0.55
CA ASP A 103 17.21 17.85 0.65
C ASP A 103 18.47 18.26 1.44
N CYS A 104 18.99 17.34 2.25
CA CYS A 104 20.18 17.57 3.07
C CYS A 104 21.41 17.91 2.18
N PRO A 105 22.03 19.09 2.34
CA PRO A 105 23.13 19.53 1.48
C PRO A 105 24.34 18.58 1.48
N ALA A 106 24.61 17.95 2.63
CA ALA A 106 25.70 16.97 2.75
C ALA A 106 25.39 15.66 1.99
N CYS A 107 24.14 15.21 2.01
CA CYS A 107 23.72 14.09 1.16
C CYS A 107 23.84 14.46 -0.32
N THR A 108 23.50 15.70 -0.71
CA THR A 108 23.57 16.17 -2.11
C THR A 108 25.00 16.20 -2.61
N ALA A 109 25.92 16.73 -1.81
CA ALA A 109 27.34 16.74 -2.16
C ALA A 109 27.90 15.32 -2.34
N GLU A 110 27.59 14.38 -1.45
CA GLU A 110 28.06 12.99 -1.60
C GLU A 110 27.38 12.28 -2.77
N ALA A 111 26.08 12.50 -3.01
CA ALA A 111 25.37 11.92 -4.14
C ALA A 111 25.98 12.34 -5.48
N LEU A 112 26.28 13.63 -5.64
CA LEU A 112 26.98 14.17 -6.81
C LEU A 112 28.40 13.60 -6.95
N ALA A 113 29.13 13.46 -5.84
CA ALA A 113 30.46 12.87 -5.85
C ALA A 113 30.43 11.39 -6.25
N VAL A 114 29.43 10.63 -5.80
CA VAL A 114 29.21 9.24 -6.21
C VAL A 114 28.82 9.15 -7.68
N ASP A 115 27.95 10.03 -8.16
CA ASP A 115 27.55 10.09 -9.56
C ASP A 115 28.75 10.35 -10.48
N ALA A 116 29.61 11.31 -10.14
CA ALA A 116 30.84 11.61 -10.88
C ALA A 116 31.83 10.43 -10.96
N ARG A 117 31.74 9.45 -10.04
CA ARG A 117 32.58 8.24 -10.04
C ARG A 117 32.10 7.17 -11.04
N TRP A 118 30.87 7.28 -11.57
CA TRP A 118 30.36 6.32 -12.54
C TRP A 118 30.94 6.58 -13.93
N PRO A 119 31.56 5.55 -14.57
CA PRO A 119 32.07 5.67 -15.94
C PRO A 119 30.96 6.06 -16.92
N GLU A 120 31.26 7.01 -17.80
CA GLU A 120 30.29 7.54 -18.78
C GLU A 120 29.69 6.45 -19.65
N GLN A 121 30.50 5.48 -20.10
CA GLN A 121 30.03 4.36 -20.93
C GLN A 121 29.03 3.42 -20.24
N LEU A 122 28.91 3.48 -18.91
CA LEU A 122 27.95 2.67 -18.13
C LEU A 122 26.68 3.46 -17.77
N ARG A 123 26.59 4.73 -18.18
CA ARG A 123 25.40 5.57 -17.97
C ARG A 123 24.35 5.37 -19.06
N GLU A 124 24.76 4.86 -20.22
CA GLU A 124 23.88 4.50 -21.33
C GLU A 124 23.43 3.04 -21.18
N GLY A 125 22.18 2.81 -20.74
CA GLY A 125 21.65 1.45 -20.56
C GLY A 125 20.84 1.27 -19.27
N PHE A 126 19.80 2.09 -19.10
CA PHE A 126 18.88 1.94 -17.97
C PHE A 126 18.17 0.58 -18.04
N GLY A 127 18.44 -0.32 -17.09
CA GLY A 127 17.63 -1.53 -16.86
C GLY A 127 18.16 -2.86 -17.41
N ASP A 128 19.37 -2.93 -17.98
CA ASP A 128 19.89 -4.20 -18.52
C ASP A 128 20.49 -5.10 -17.41
N PHE A 129 19.73 -6.15 -17.05
CA PHE A 129 20.17 -7.19 -16.12
C PHE A 129 21.12 -8.19 -16.81
N LEU A 130 22.34 -8.32 -16.30
CA LEU A 130 23.30 -9.35 -16.72
C LEU A 130 23.00 -10.69 -16.01
N VAL A 131 22.55 -11.71 -16.74
CA VAL A 131 22.19 -13.05 -16.20
C VAL A 131 23.28 -14.10 -16.49
N PRO A 132 23.90 -14.75 -15.49
CA PRO A 132 24.66 -15.99 -15.67
C PRO A 132 23.77 -17.24 -15.60
N GLY A 133 24.24 -18.34 -16.22
CA GLY A 133 23.53 -19.64 -16.34
C GLY A 133 23.43 -20.46 -15.04
N PRO A 134 22.64 -21.56 -15.05
CA PRO A 134 22.12 -22.21 -13.84
C PRO A 134 23.12 -23.15 -13.15
N GLU A 135 23.13 -23.12 -11.82
CA GLU A 135 23.70 -24.15 -10.92
C GLU A 135 22.65 -24.64 -9.90
N PRO A 136 22.80 -25.86 -9.35
CA PRO A 136 21.75 -26.54 -8.58
C PRO A 136 21.58 -26.06 -7.13
N ASP A 137 20.51 -26.55 -6.52
CA ASP A 137 19.70 -25.85 -5.52
C ASP A 137 19.86 -26.33 -4.06
N PRO A 138 20.16 -25.45 -3.08
CA PRO A 138 20.33 -25.83 -1.68
C PRO A 138 19.04 -25.99 -0.83
N ARG A 139 17.85 -26.11 -1.43
CA ARG A 139 16.55 -26.11 -0.71
C ARG A 139 16.27 -27.28 0.26
N ASP A 140 17.17 -28.26 0.43
CA ASP A 140 16.92 -29.46 1.26
C ASP A 140 17.66 -29.52 2.61
N ALA A 141 18.16 -28.41 3.16
CA ALA A 141 18.89 -28.44 4.44
C ALA A 141 17.94 -28.37 5.68
N PRO A 142 17.84 -29.42 6.52
CA PRO A 142 16.99 -29.40 7.71
C PRO A 142 17.52 -28.45 8.81
N GLY A 143 16.63 -27.66 9.43
CA GLY A 143 16.92 -26.80 10.60
C GLY A 143 16.86 -25.28 10.41
N ARG A 144 16.30 -24.77 9.30
CA ARG A 144 16.31 -23.34 8.98
C ARG A 144 15.16 -22.56 9.65
N VAL A 145 15.50 -21.40 10.24
CA VAL A 145 14.55 -20.38 10.75
C VAL A 145 14.25 -19.35 9.65
N PRO A 146 12.99 -18.94 9.45
CA PRO A 146 12.63 -17.90 8.47
C PRO A 146 13.30 -16.55 8.79
N PRO A 147 13.80 -15.83 7.77
CA PRO A 147 14.40 -14.52 7.97
C PRO A 147 13.36 -13.43 8.23
N PRO A 148 13.72 -12.34 8.93
CA PRO A 148 12.85 -11.17 9.15
C PRO A 148 12.33 -10.54 7.84
N ASP A 149 11.24 -9.79 7.94
CA ASP A 149 10.60 -9.14 6.80
C ASP A 149 11.42 -7.96 6.24
N GLU A 150 10.95 -7.37 5.15
CA GLU A 150 11.61 -6.26 4.43
C GLU A 150 11.76 -4.98 5.28
N LEU A 151 11.20 -4.95 6.49
CA LEU A 151 11.19 -3.82 7.40
C LEU A 151 12.02 -4.11 8.67
N GLY A 152 12.78 -5.20 8.70
CA GLY A 152 13.70 -5.53 9.79
C GLY A 152 13.02 -6.08 11.03
N HIS A 153 11.73 -6.41 10.97
CA HIS A 153 11.02 -7.03 12.08
C HIS A 153 11.27 -8.53 12.09
N PRO A 154 11.45 -9.17 13.28
CA PRO A 154 11.46 -10.63 13.34
C PRO A 154 10.23 -11.12 12.57
N ALA A 155 10.44 -12.06 11.65
CA ALA A 155 9.38 -12.69 10.89
C ALA A 155 8.50 -13.45 11.86
N THR A 156 7.63 -12.70 12.53
CA THR A 156 6.43 -13.22 13.11
C THR A 156 5.69 -13.69 11.88
N GLU A 157 5.69 -15.01 11.64
CA GLU A 157 4.76 -15.58 10.70
C GLU A 157 3.40 -15.11 11.18
N LEU A 158 2.88 -14.07 10.52
CA LEU A 158 1.56 -13.61 10.83
C LEU A 158 0.67 -14.82 10.55
N PRO A 159 -0.20 -15.21 11.50
CA PRO A 159 -1.04 -16.35 11.28
C PRO A 159 -1.78 -16.16 9.96
N PRO A 160 -1.91 -17.23 9.14
CA PRO A 160 -2.72 -17.17 7.94
C PRO A 160 -4.09 -16.64 8.37
N ALA A 161 -4.61 -15.65 7.65
CA ALA A 161 -5.92 -15.08 7.96
C ALA A 161 -6.91 -16.24 7.97
N ARG A 162 -7.49 -16.55 9.13
CA ARG A 162 -8.46 -17.62 9.26
C ARG A 162 -9.81 -16.99 9.02
N TRP A 163 -10.26 -17.08 7.78
CA TRP A 163 -11.57 -16.59 7.38
C TRP A 163 -12.66 -17.37 8.13
N SER A 164 -13.67 -16.64 8.59
CA SER A 164 -14.75 -17.21 9.38
C SER A 164 -15.59 -18.18 8.54
N PRO A 165 -16.13 -19.27 9.14
CA PRO A 165 -17.01 -20.19 8.42
C PRO A 165 -18.37 -19.56 8.06
N HIS A 166 -18.73 -18.42 8.67
CA HIS A 166 -19.90 -17.62 8.31
C HIS A 166 -19.50 -16.55 7.29
N THR A 167 -20.12 -16.59 6.10
CA THR A 167 -19.92 -15.58 5.06
C THR A 167 -20.50 -14.24 5.47
N ARG A 168 -19.70 -13.18 5.39
CA ARG A 168 -20.16 -11.79 5.54
C ARG A 168 -20.61 -11.19 4.22
N VAL A 169 -20.41 -11.89 3.12
CA VAL A 169 -20.93 -11.51 1.81
C VAL A 169 -22.40 -11.89 1.73
N LEU A 170 -23.24 -10.89 1.47
CA LEU A 170 -24.67 -11.08 1.24
C LEU A 170 -24.93 -11.48 -0.22
N ALA A 171 -25.92 -12.35 -0.43
CA ALA A 171 -26.36 -12.74 -1.77
C ALA A 171 -27.02 -11.57 -2.54
N ALA A 172 -27.64 -10.65 -1.79
CA ALA A 172 -28.23 -9.42 -2.30
C ALA A 172 -28.09 -8.32 -1.23
N PRO A 173 -28.11 -7.04 -1.63
CA PRO A 173 -28.15 -5.94 -0.68
C PRO A 173 -29.32 -6.10 0.29
N PRO A 174 -29.17 -5.74 1.57
CA PRO A 174 -30.26 -5.84 2.54
C PRO A 174 -31.45 -4.96 2.09
N PRO A 175 -32.70 -5.40 2.35
CA PRO A 175 -33.88 -4.62 2.01
C PRO A 175 -33.93 -3.35 2.88
N GLY A 176 -33.49 -2.23 2.31
CA GLY A 176 -33.58 -0.90 2.92
C GLY A 176 -34.36 0.05 2.02
N PRO A 177 -34.77 1.23 2.53
CA PRO A 177 -35.25 2.29 1.65
C PRO A 177 -34.18 2.55 0.59
N ALA A 178 -34.57 2.60 -0.68
CA ALA A 178 -33.66 2.93 -1.75
C ALA A 178 -32.93 4.22 -1.36
N ALA A 179 -31.59 4.18 -1.30
CA ALA A 179 -30.82 5.38 -1.03
C ALA A 179 -31.28 6.43 -2.05
N PRO A 180 -31.63 7.64 -1.61
CA PRO A 180 -32.26 8.64 -2.48
C PRO A 180 -31.37 9.04 -3.66
N ASP A 181 -30.07 8.71 -3.60
CA ASP A 181 -29.14 8.91 -4.71
C ASP A 181 -28.09 7.77 -4.74
N PRO A 182 -28.14 6.87 -5.73
CA PRO A 182 -27.17 5.78 -5.89
C PRO A 182 -25.75 6.34 -6.12
N GLY A 183 -24.73 5.65 -5.62
CA GLY A 183 -23.34 6.08 -5.77
C GLY A 183 -22.85 7.17 -4.82
N HIS A 184 -23.63 7.57 -3.81
CA HIS A 184 -23.14 8.42 -2.71
C HIS A 184 -23.38 7.78 -1.35
N ARG A 185 -22.61 8.20 -0.35
CA ARG A 185 -22.79 7.84 1.06
C ARG A 185 -22.66 9.08 1.93
N THR A 186 -23.23 8.99 3.13
CA THR A 186 -23.32 10.09 4.07
C THR A 186 -22.48 9.79 5.31
N ILE A 187 -21.72 10.77 5.79
CA ILE A 187 -21.04 10.75 7.09
C ILE A 187 -21.76 11.78 7.97
N GLY A 188 -22.14 11.36 9.17
CA GLY A 188 -22.88 12.17 10.12
C GLY A 188 -24.38 12.25 9.88
N ALA A 189 -25.06 12.97 10.77
CA ALA A 189 -26.50 13.16 10.76
C ALA A 189 -26.91 14.65 10.72
N GLY A 190 -28.14 14.89 10.27
CA GLY A 190 -28.74 16.23 10.28
C GLY A 190 -28.17 17.17 9.21
N PRO A 191 -28.26 18.50 9.41
CA PRO A 191 -27.91 19.51 8.40
C PRO A 191 -26.41 19.64 8.14
N THR A 192 -25.57 19.11 9.01
CA THR A 192 -24.11 19.11 8.86
C THR A 192 -23.58 17.85 8.19
N ALA A 193 -24.46 16.88 7.90
CA ALA A 193 -24.06 15.61 7.32
C ALA A 193 -23.36 15.81 5.96
N LEU A 194 -22.22 15.16 5.80
CA LEU A 194 -21.42 15.25 4.60
C LEU A 194 -21.79 14.15 3.64
N ARG A 195 -22.02 14.53 2.39
CA ARG A 195 -22.43 13.62 1.33
C ARG A 195 -21.30 13.49 0.32
N LEU A 196 -20.73 12.30 0.21
CA LEU A 196 -19.56 12.02 -0.60
C LEU A 196 -19.88 11.02 -1.72
N PRO A 197 -19.27 11.16 -2.91
CA PRO A 197 -19.27 10.10 -3.91
C PRO A 197 -18.67 8.82 -3.31
N ALA A 198 -19.30 7.68 -3.57
CA ALA A 198 -18.95 6.41 -2.96
C ALA A 198 -18.39 5.45 -4.00
N HIS A 199 -17.08 5.21 -3.92
CA HIS A 199 -16.39 4.29 -4.78
C HIS A 199 -15.37 3.47 -4.00
N TRP A 200 -14.97 2.37 -4.62
CA TRP A 200 -13.86 1.57 -4.18
C TRP A 200 -12.68 1.75 -5.11
N LEU A 201 -11.53 1.96 -4.48
CA LEU A 201 -10.23 1.90 -5.13
C LEU A 201 -9.38 0.86 -4.42
N GLY A 202 -8.82 -0.08 -5.18
CA GLY A 202 -7.99 -1.17 -4.68
C GLY A 202 -7.91 -2.31 -5.69
N ALA A 203 -7.45 -3.48 -5.25
CA ALA A 203 -7.35 -4.67 -6.09
C ALA A 203 -8.68 -4.98 -6.79
N THR A 204 -8.64 -5.19 -8.11
CA THR A 204 -9.82 -5.50 -8.91
C THR A 204 -9.80 -6.92 -9.41
N VAL A 205 -10.92 -7.60 -9.22
CA VAL A 205 -11.09 -9.02 -9.54
C VAL A 205 -12.21 -9.22 -10.56
N ASP A 206 -12.64 -8.17 -11.25
CA ASP A 206 -13.85 -8.21 -12.06
C ASP A 206 -13.54 -8.55 -13.52
N PRO A 207 -14.37 -9.37 -14.17
CA PRO A 207 -14.90 -10.67 -13.75
C PRO A 207 -13.82 -11.78 -13.93
N TYR A 208 -12.70 -11.62 -13.20
CA TYR A 208 -11.48 -12.45 -13.16
C TYR A 208 -10.54 -12.30 -14.37
N ARG A 209 -10.21 -11.03 -14.67
CA ARG A 209 -9.45 -10.45 -15.80
C ARG A 209 -8.51 -11.37 -16.62
N ARG A 210 -8.72 -11.35 -17.95
CA ARG A 210 -7.89 -12.01 -19.01
C ARG A 210 -7.00 -11.08 -19.85
N ASP A 211 -6.98 -9.77 -19.57
CA ASP A 211 -6.10 -8.77 -20.23
C ASP A 211 -5.41 -7.89 -19.16
N ALA A 212 -4.21 -8.31 -18.74
CA ALA A 212 -3.39 -7.68 -17.70
C ALA A 212 -2.70 -6.37 -18.12
N HIS A 213 -2.87 -5.94 -19.37
CA HIS A 213 -2.12 -4.79 -19.94
C HIS A 213 -2.91 -3.48 -20.05
N ARG A 214 -4.18 -3.43 -19.60
CA ARG A 214 -4.91 -2.17 -19.50
C ARG A 214 -4.74 -1.56 -18.11
N TRP A 215 -3.86 -0.57 -18.05
CA TRP A 215 -3.92 0.54 -17.10
C TRP A 215 -5.35 1.12 -17.10
N PRO A 216 -5.92 1.48 -15.94
CA PRO A 216 -5.33 1.44 -14.59
C PRO A 216 -5.42 0.07 -13.90
N MET A 217 -4.38 -0.23 -13.09
CA MET A 217 -4.40 -1.34 -12.13
C MET A 217 -5.50 -1.15 -11.05
N PHE A 218 -5.94 0.09 -10.86
CA PHE A 218 -6.96 0.50 -9.90
C PHE A 218 -8.08 1.28 -10.61
N PRO A 219 -8.98 0.64 -11.37
CA PRO A 219 -10.15 1.35 -11.87
C PRO A 219 -11.06 1.70 -10.67
N GLU A 220 -11.52 2.94 -10.63
CA GLU A 220 -12.56 3.36 -9.69
C GLU A 220 -13.83 2.56 -9.95
N GLN A 221 -14.36 1.91 -8.92
CA GLN A 221 -15.57 1.11 -9.02
C GLN A 221 -16.67 1.69 -8.14
N PRO A 222 -17.88 1.93 -8.66
CA PRO A 222 -19.01 2.29 -7.83
C PRO A 222 -19.18 1.24 -6.73
N LEU A 223 -19.39 1.70 -5.49
CA LEU A 223 -19.51 0.78 -4.36
C LEU A 223 -20.69 -0.21 -4.53
N ASP A 224 -21.76 0.24 -5.18
CA ASP A 224 -22.97 -0.54 -5.48
C ASP A 224 -22.71 -1.66 -6.52
N ALA A 225 -21.57 -1.64 -7.21
CA ALA A 225 -21.13 -2.72 -8.10
C ALA A 225 -20.34 -3.83 -7.39
N LEU A 226 -20.08 -3.68 -6.09
CA LEU A 226 -19.34 -4.65 -5.28
C LEU A 226 -20.28 -5.59 -4.52
N PRO A 227 -19.80 -6.76 -4.09
CA PRO A 227 -20.56 -7.64 -3.23
C PRO A 227 -21.00 -6.89 -1.95
N PRO A 228 -22.31 -6.90 -1.66
CA PRO A 228 -22.83 -6.32 -0.43
C PRO A 228 -22.32 -7.12 0.76
N LEU A 229 -22.02 -6.42 1.85
CA LEU A 229 -21.53 -7.02 3.09
C LEU A 229 -22.58 -6.90 4.18
N ASP A 230 -22.60 -7.85 5.10
CA ASP A 230 -23.34 -7.76 6.36
C ASP A 230 -22.61 -6.80 7.30
N GLU A 231 -22.78 -5.49 7.08
CA GLU A 231 -22.07 -4.44 7.83
C GLU A 231 -22.32 -4.55 9.35
N ALA A 232 -23.44 -5.10 9.78
CA ALA A 232 -23.75 -5.31 11.20
C ALA A 232 -22.88 -6.38 11.87
N SER A 233 -22.26 -7.27 11.07
CA SER A 233 -21.34 -8.30 11.57
C SER A 233 -19.93 -7.78 11.89
N PHE A 234 -19.64 -6.51 11.57
CA PHE A 234 -18.35 -5.86 11.82
C PHE A 234 -18.48 -4.97 13.06
N THR A 235 -18.06 -5.50 14.21
CA THR A 235 -18.26 -4.88 15.53
C THR A 235 -17.01 -4.18 16.09
N GLY A 236 -15.95 -4.16 15.31
CA GLY A 236 -14.62 -3.65 15.67
C GLY A 236 -13.69 -4.68 16.30
N ASP A 237 -14.13 -5.93 16.43
CA ASP A 237 -13.35 -7.01 17.03
C ASP A 237 -12.51 -7.81 16.03
N TYR A 238 -12.72 -7.60 14.73
CA TYR A 238 -12.05 -8.33 13.64
C TYR A 238 -12.22 -9.85 13.75
N ALA A 239 -13.35 -10.34 14.27
CA ALA A 239 -13.60 -11.77 14.46
C ALA A 239 -13.46 -12.61 13.18
N TRP A 240 -13.66 -11.99 12.00
CA TRP A 240 -13.45 -12.64 10.70
C TRP A 240 -11.99 -12.90 10.35
N PHE A 241 -11.07 -12.15 10.95
CA PHE A 241 -9.64 -12.27 10.68
C PHE A 241 -9.01 -13.44 11.45
N GLY A 242 -9.66 -13.87 12.53
CA GLY A 242 -9.19 -14.90 13.45
C GLY A 242 -8.63 -14.29 14.74
N GLU A 243 -7.56 -14.87 15.28
CA GLU A 243 -6.90 -14.33 16.46
C GLU A 243 -6.23 -12.99 16.15
N THR A 244 -6.73 -11.91 16.76
CA THR A 244 -6.17 -10.57 16.60
C THR A 244 -4.87 -10.37 17.37
N GLY A 245 -4.57 -11.26 18.32
CA GLY A 245 -3.32 -11.26 19.08
C GLY A 245 -3.27 -10.23 20.22
N GLU A 246 -2.11 -10.15 20.86
CA GLU A 246 -1.86 -9.27 22.00
C GLU A 246 -1.70 -7.80 21.58
N SER A 247 -1.75 -6.89 22.55
CA SER A 247 -1.46 -5.48 22.29
C SER A 247 0.05 -5.28 22.10
N LEU A 248 0.42 -4.56 21.05
CA LEU A 248 1.78 -4.15 20.76
C LEU A 248 2.10 -2.87 21.52
N GLU A 249 2.74 -2.99 22.68
CA GLU A 249 3.08 -1.85 23.55
C GLU A 249 3.83 -0.73 22.82
N HIS A 250 4.68 -1.06 21.85
CA HIS A 250 5.42 -0.06 21.06
C HIS A 250 4.56 0.69 20.04
N ARG A 251 3.35 0.20 19.71
CA ARG A 251 2.40 0.87 18.80
C ARG A 251 1.36 1.69 19.53
N THR A 252 1.06 1.36 20.79
CA THR A 252 0.10 2.11 21.62
C THR A 252 0.41 3.62 21.69
N PRO A 253 1.68 4.07 21.87
CA PRO A 253 2.01 5.50 21.86
C PRO A 253 1.66 6.23 20.56
N VAL A 254 1.59 5.53 19.43
CA VAL A 254 1.21 6.11 18.13
C VAL A 254 -0.27 6.48 18.15
N THR A 255 -1.14 5.55 18.57
CA THR A 255 -2.58 5.80 18.67
C THR A 255 -2.91 6.74 19.82
N ASP A 256 -2.20 6.67 20.95
CA ASP A 256 -2.42 7.55 22.11
C ASP A 256 -2.14 9.01 21.76
N ARG A 257 -1.07 9.28 21.00
CA ARG A 257 -0.75 10.63 20.53
C ARG A 257 -1.87 11.20 19.65
N ILE A 258 -2.37 10.40 18.71
CA ILE A 258 -3.47 10.79 17.81
C ILE A 258 -4.74 11.02 18.62
N ALA A 259 -5.08 10.10 19.53
CA ALA A 259 -6.26 10.19 20.37
C ALA A 259 -6.23 11.41 21.30
N ALA A 260 -5.09 11.71 21.91
CA ALA A 260 -4.92 12.90 22.75
C ALA A 260 -5.11 14.20 21.96
N ALA A 261 -4.60 14.27 20.73
CA ALA A 261 -4.80 15.42 19.85
C ALA A 261 -6.27 15.56 19.41
N LEU A 262 -6.94 14.46 19.06
CA LEU A 262 -8.37 14.46 18.70
C LEU A 262 -9.26 14.87 19.88
N ALA A 263 -8.93 14.45 21.10
CA ALA A 263 -9.68 14.79 22.29
C ALA A 263 -9.72 16.29 22.56
N ALA A 264 -8.68 17.03 22.17
CA ALA A 264 -8.66 18.50 22.25
C ALA A 264 -9.72 19.16 21.35
N ASP A 265 -10.13 18.47 20.28
CA ASP A 265 -11.19 18.87 19.34
C ASP A 265 -12.56 18.24 19.66
N GLY A 266 -12.68 17.53 20.79
CA GLY A 266 -13.92 16.83 21.17
C GLY A 266 -14.21 15.57 20.34
N LEU A 267 -13.21 15.06 19.61
CA LEU A 267 -13.30 13.86 18.79
C LEU A 267 -12.64 12.67 19.48
N ALA A 268 -13.00 11.46 19.06
CA ALA A 268 -12.43 10.21 19.55
C ALA A 268 -11.97 9.32 18.40
N LEU A 269 -10.90 8.56 18.64
CA LEU A 269 -10.44 7.54 17.70
C LEU A 269 -11.34 6.29 17.83
N PRO A 270 -11.88 5.75 16.73
CA PRO A 270 -12.65 4.51 16.74
C PRO A 270 -11.85 3.33 17.29
N ALA A 271 -12.55 2.44 18.01
CA ALA A 271 -11.93 1.27 18.63
C ALA A 271 -11.37 0.28 17.60
N ASP A 272 -12.05 0.11 16.47
CA ASP A 272 -11.61 -0.75 15.37
C ASP A 272 -10.32 -0.23 14.73
N PHE A 273 -10.20 1.09 14.49
CA PHE A 273 -8.95 1.70 14.03
C PHE A 273 -7.82 1.43 15.03
N THR A 274 -8.09 1.64 16.32
CA THR A 274 -7.09 1.41 17.38
C THR A 274 -6.63 -0.06 17.39
N ALA A 275 -7.56 -1.00 17.27
CA ALA A 275 -7.26 -2.43 17.21
C ALA A 275 -6.41 -2.76 15.99
N LEU A 276 -6.74 -2.24 14.80
CA LEU A 276 -5.98 -2.46 13.56
C LEU A 276 -4.52 -2.05 13.70
N ILE A 277 -4.23 -0.95 14.40
CA ILE A 277 -2.87 -0.44 14.55
C ILE A 277 -2.10 -1.14 15.66
N THR A 278 -2.77 -1.52 16.75
CA THR A 278 -2.12 -1.94 18.02
C THR A 278 -2.17 -3.44 18.29
N ARG A 279 -2.96 -4.23 17.57
CA ARG A 279 -3.05 -5.69 17.81
C ARG A 279 -2.05 -6.44 16.94
N SER A 280 -1.31 -7.39 17.51
CA SER A 280 -0.20 -8.06 16.81
C SER A 280 -0.60 -8.85 15.57
N GLY A 281 -1.80 -9.42 15.54
CA GLY A 281 -2.35 -10.12 14.37
C GLY A 281 -2.86 -9.17 13.28
N LEU A 282 -3.29 -7.96 13.65
CA LEU A 282 -3.86 -6.98 12.72
C LEU A 282 -2.85 -5.95 12.23
N HIS A 283 -1.82 -5.67 13.03
CA HIS A 283 -0.79 -4.70 12.69
C HIS A 283 -0.16 -5.05 11.33
N ARG A 284 -0.23 -4.10 10.39
CA ARG A 284 0.25 -4.26 9.00
C ARG A 284 -0.39 -5.42 8.24
N CYS A 285 -1.58 -5.89 8.63
CA CYS A 285 -2.28 -6.91 7.86
C CYS A 285 -2.59 -6.42 6.43
N LEU A 286 -2.85 -5.12 6.25
CA LEU A 286 -3.09 -4.49 4.95
C LEU A 286 -1.84 -4.46 4.06
N ASP A 287 -0.65 -4.39 4.66
CA ASP A 287 0.64 -4.37 3.95
C ASP A 287 0.93 -5.72 3.26
N ARG A 288 0.14 -6.77 3.58
CA ARG A 288 0.20 -8.06 2.88
C ARG A 288 -0.20 -7.95 1.42
N ALA A 289 -1.03 -6.97 1.06
CA ALA A 289 -1.29 -6.66 -0.34
C ALA A 289 -0.08 -5.88 -0.89
N SER A 290 0.56 -6.40 -1.94
CA SER A 290 1.65 -5.69 -2.61
C SER A 290 1.21 -4.30 -3.05
N GLY A 291 2.03 -3.28 -2.82
CA GLY A 291 1.70 -1.91 -3.25
C GLY A 291 1.06 -1.04 -2.17
N TYR A 292 1.02 -1.45 -0.89
CA TYR A 292 0.48 -0.62 0.20
C TYR A 292 1.32 -0.60 1.48
N ARG A 293 1.16 0.47 2.28
CA ARG A 293 1.77 0.64 3.60
C ARG A 293 0.78 1.26 4.60
N THR A 294 0.60 0.60 5.74
CA THR A 294 -0.13 1.14 6.89
C THR A 294 0.70 2.25 7.55
N ASP A 295 0.18 3.46 7.57
CA ASP A 295 0.93 4.67 7.96
C ASP A 295 0.04 5.63 8.76
N PRO A 296 -0.29 5.29 10.02
CA PRO A 296 -1.18 6.11 10.85
C PRO A 296 -0.55 7.47 11.15
N HIS A 297 -1.14 8.54 10.62
CA HIS A 297 -0.65 9.91 10.81
C HIS A 297 -1.81 10.92 10.93
N GLY A 298 -1.72 11.85 11.87
CA GLY A 298 -2.72 12.88 12.11
C GLY A 298 -2.83 13.27 13.59
N PRO A 299 -3.93 13.92 14.00
CA PRO A 299 -5.06 14.35 13.16
C PRO A 299 -4.70 15.50 12.21
N LEU A 300 -5.33 15.51 11.04
CA LEU A 300 -5.23 16.54 10.01
C LEU A 300 -6.55 17.32 9.93
N PRO A 301 -6.53 18.61 9.57
CA PRO A 301 -7.76 19.37 9.31
C PRO A 301 -8.51 18.78 8.10
N SER A 302 -9.84 18.69 8.21
CA SER A 302 -10.67 18.31 7.06
C SER A 302 -10.76 19.47 6.05
N PRO A 303 -10.61 19.20 4.73
CA PRO A 303 -10.84 20.20 3.69
C PRO A 303 -12.33 20.50 3.48
N LEU A 304 -13.23 19.70 4.05
CA LEU A 304 -14.68 19.84 3.87
C LEU A 304 -15.35 20.61 5.00
N HIS A 305 -14.79 20.55 6.21
CA HIS A 305 -15.28 21.36 7.33
C HIS A 305 -14.22 21.57 8.44
N PRO A 306 -14.11 22.78 9.01
CA PRO A 306 -13.10 23.11 10.05
C PRO A 306 -13.15 22.32 11.37
N ASP A 307 -14.25 21.64 11.70
CA ASP A 307 -14.41 20.94 13.00
C ASP A 307 -14.23 19.43 12.85
N ASP A 308 -14.10 18.95 11.61
CA ASP A 308 -13.88 17.55 11.32
C ASP A 308 -12.37 17.30 11.17
N ARG A 309 -11.96 16.06 11.34
CA ARG A 309 -10.55 15.65 11.25
C ARG A 309 -10.37 14.44 10.36
N LEU A 310 -9.15 14.29 9.86
CA LEU A 310 -8.70 13.13 9.10
C LEU A 310 -7.51 12.48 9.83
N VAL A 311 -7.44 11.17 9.82
CA VAL A 311 -6.24 10.42 10.22
C VAL A 311 -5.85 9.56 9.03
N LEU A 312 -4.65 9.76 8.48
CA LEU A 312 -4.13 8.88 7.45
C LEU A 312 -4.08 7.45 8.00
N LEU A 313 -4.55 6.48 7.22
CA LEU A 313 -4.59 5.07 7.57
C LEU A 313 -3.61 4.26 6.71
N LEU A 314 -3.75 4.39 5.39
CA LEU A 314 -3.06 3.56 4.41
C LEU A 314 -2.58 4.44 3.26
N ARG A 315 -1.38 4.14 2.76
CA ARG A 315 -0.84 4.70 1.53
C ARG A 315 -0.68 3.60 0.49
N GLU A 316 -1.06 3.89 -0.74
CA GLU A 316 -0.47 3.21 -1.88
C GLU A 316 0.96 3.70 -2.00
N LEU A 317 1.84 2.78 -2.39
CA LEU A 317 3.26 2.95 -2.28
C LEU A 317 3.80 4.10 -3.16
N GLN A 318 3.20 4.40 -4.31
CA GLN A 318 3.58 5.57 -5.12
C GLN A 318 3.02 6.92 -4.59
N ASP A 319 2.36 6.92 -3.42
CA ASP A 319 1.66 8.08 -2.84
C ASP A 319 0.63 8.71 -3.80
N CYS A 320 0.14 7.92 -4.77
CA CYS A 320 -0.91 8.33 -5.71
C CYS A 320 -2.31 8.21 -5.09
N HIS A 321 -2.46 7.31 -4.12
CA HIS A 321 -3.73 7.00 -3.48
C HIS A 321 -3.53 6.83 -1.98
N LEU A 322 -4.31 7.56 -1.19
CA LEU A 322 -4.23 7.56 0.26
C LEU A 322 -5.62 7.35 0.82
N TRP A 323 -5.70 6.52 1.87
CA TRP A 323 -6.92 6.29 2.62
C TRP A 323 -6.80 6.91 3.99
N TYR A 324 -7.83 7.63 4.38
CA TYR A 324 -7.93 8.33 5.64
C TYR A 324 -9.16 7.84 6.39
N LEU A 325 -9.07 7.77 7.71
CA LEU A 325 -10.22 7.77 8.57
C LEU A 325 -10.73 9.22 8.69
N TYR A 326 -11.93 9.48 8.16
CA TYR A 326 -12.66 10.73 8.36
C TYR A 326 -13.39 10.67 9.70
N LEU A 327 -13.24 11.71 10.51
CA LEU A 327 -13.88 11.87 11.82
C LEU A 327 -14.76 13.11 11.75
N HIS A 328 -16.08 12.89 11.71
CA HIS A 328 -17.06 13.97 11.74
C HIS A 328 -17.37 14.36 13.18
N ARG A 329 -17.61 15.65 13.43
CA ARG A 329 -17.81 16.19 14.79
C ARG A 329 -18.97 15.62 15.61
N ASP A 330 -19.93 14.94 14.97
CA ASP A 330 -21.00 14.25 15.69
C ASP A 330 -20.56 12.88 16.24
N GLY A 331 -19.29 12.51 16.04
CA GLY A 331 -18.70 11.25 16.47
C GLY A 331 -18.79 10.13 15.43
N SER A 332 -19.48 10.34 14.30
CA SER A 332 -19.47 9.39 13.19
C SER A 332 -18.12 9.41 12.45
N SER A 333 -17.80 8.29 11.82
CA SER A 333 -16.56 8.14 11.05
C SER A 333 -16.77 7.27 9.82
N ALA A 334 -15.85 7.37 8.87
CA ALA A 334 -15.79 6.50 7.71
C ALA A 334 -14.37 6.46 7.14
N VAL A 335 -14.03 5.40 6.40
CA VAL A 335 -12.81 5.40 5.59
C VAL A 335 -13.10 6.09 4.26
N VAL A 336 -12.31 7.10 3.96
CA VAL A 336 -12.35 7.87 2.71
C VAL A 336 -11.03 7.73 1.95
N HIS A 337 -11.09 7.88 0.65
CA HIS A 337 -9.94 7.90 -0.26
C HIS A 337 -9.71 9.31 -0.79
N SER A 338 -8.44 9.64 -1.05
CA SER A 338 -8.03 10.79 -1.84
C SER A 338 -6.84 10.44 -2.74
N ASN A 339 -6.75 11.12 -3.89
CA ASN A 339 -5.57 11.11 -4.75
C ASN A 339 -4.51 12.16 -4.32
N ARG A 340 -4.74 12.84 -3.20
CA ARG A 340 -3.86 13.87 -2.67
C ARG A 340 -3.33 13.48 -1.30
N ASP A 341 -2.03 13.65 -1.13
CA ASP A 341 -1.41 13.61 0.19
C ASP A 341 -1.75 14.88 0.97
N LEU A 342 -2.56 14.73 2.02
CA LEU A 342 -3.01 15.79 2.91
C LEU A 342 -2.10 15.96 4.13
N THR A 343 -1.10 15.09 4.29
CA THR A 343 -0.06 15.24 5.33
C THR A 343 1.04 16.20 4.90
N ALA A 344 1.22 16.41 3.60
CA ALA A 344 2.24 17.27 3.03
C ALA A 344 1.61 18.56 2.50
N ASP A 345 2.14 19.71 2.93
CA ASP A 345 1.90 20.95 2.21
C ASP A 345 2.71 20.92 0.90
N ARG A 346 2.01 20.87 -0.24
CA ARG A 346 2.67 20.85 -1.54
C ARG A 346 3.07 22.25 -2.05
N GLY A 347 2.91 23.29 -1.22
CA GLY A 347 3.29 24.66 -1.58
C GLY A 347 2.54 25.19 -2.81
N GLU A 348 2.96 26.35 -3.30
CA GLU A 348 2.50 26.92 -4.56
C GLU A 348 2.96 26.03 -5.73
N ARG A 349 2.05 25.69 -6.63
CA ARG A 349 2.39 25.03 -7.90
C ARG A 349 2.51 26.10 -8.96
N TYR A 350 3.48 25.99 -9.85
CA TYR A 350 3.60 26.92 -10.99
C TYR A 350 3.32 26.20 -12.31
N GLY A 351 2.62 26.89 -13.22
CA GLY A 351 2.33 26.42 -14.56
C GLY A 351 3.57 26.43 -15.46
N PRO A 352 3.46 25.93 -16.71
CA PRO A 352 4.55 25.96 -17.69
C PRO A 352 5.06 27.38 -18.02
N ASP A 353 4.24 28.38 -17.73
CA ASP A 353 4.49 29.82 -17.85
C ASP A 353 5.04 30.47 -16.57
N GLY A 354 5.19 29.71 -15.49
CA GLY A 354 5.65 30.21 -14.18
C GLY A 354 4.56 30.89 -13.36
N GLU A 355 3.28 30.87 -13.79
CA GLU A 355 2.18 31.43 -13.01
C GLU A 355 1.74 30.47 -11.89
N SER A 356 1.40 31.01 -10.71
CA SER A 356 0.89 30.18 -9.61
C SER A 356 -0.46 29.56 -9.99
N VAL A 357 -0.50 28.25 -10.07
CA VAL A 357 -1.71 27.45 -10.30
C VAL A 357 -2.28 27.06 -8.94
N PRO A 358 -3.50 27.52 -8.59
CA PRO A 358 -4.14 27.10 -7.36
C PRO A 358 -4.30 25.57 -7.38
N PRO A 359 -4.07 24.88 -6.25
CA PRO A 359 -4.26 23.44 -6.22
C PRO A 359 -5.72 23.11 -6.55
N PRO A 360 -5.98 22.03 -7.30
CA PRO A 360 -7.35 21.59 -7.52
C PRO A 360 -8.03 21.31 -6.18
N PRO A 361 -9.36 21.46 -6.11
CA PRO A 361 -10.12 21.14 -4.91
C PRO A 361 -9.83 19.71 -4.46
N VAL A 362 -9.75 19.50 -3.15
CA VAL A 362 -9.54 18.16 -2.61
C VAL A 362 -10.81 17.35 -2.82
N GLU A 363 -10.68 16.25 -3.55
CA GLU A 363 -11.75 15.27 -3.69
C GLU A 363 -11.55 14.15 -2.66
N LEU A 364 -12.61 13.89 -1.89
CA LEU A 364 -12.71 12.79 -0.95
C LEU A 364 -13.82 11.85 -1.41
N PHE A 365 -13.52 10.56 -1.39
CA PHE A 365 -14.44 9.52 -1.82
C PHE A 365 -14.70 8.56 -0.68
N TRP A 366 -15.97 8.25 -0.43
CA TRP A 366 -16.36 7.32 0.62
C TRP A 366 -16.06 5.89 0.18
N CYS A 367 -15.34 5.13 1.01
CA CYS A 367 -14.95 3.74 0.70
C CYS A 367 -15.62 2.70 1.60
N ALA A 368 -15.67 2.95 2.92
CA ALA A 368 -16.21 2.00 3.89
C ALA A 368 -16.73 2.73 5.15
N PRO A 369 -17.71 2.16 5.86
CA PRO A 369 -18.29 2.78 7.06
C PRO A 369 -17.36 2.65 8.29
N SER A 370 -16.39 1.74 8.26
CA SER A 370 -15.44 1.51 9.34
C SER A 370 -14.12 0.98 8.80
N THR A 371 -13.08 1.01 9.63
CA THR A 371 -11.77 0.43 9.25
C THR A 371 -11.82 -1.08 9.16
N GLU A 372 -12.69 -1.73 9.93
CA GLU A 372 -12.88 -3.18 9.86
C GLU A 372 -13.51 -3.60 8.52
N VAL A 373 -14.58 -2.92 8.09
CA VAL A 373 -15.23 -3.20 6.79
C VAL A 373 -14.27 -2.93 5.64
N PHE A 374 -13.49 -1.84 5.74
CA PHE A 374 -12.44 -1.53 4.78
C PHE A 374 -11.41 -2.67 4.70
N ALA A 375 -10.84 -3.07 5.84
CA ALA A 375 -9.81 -4.10 5.92
C ALA A 375 -10.28 -5.44 5.37
N TYR A 376 -11.51 -5.85 5.70
CA TYR A 376 -12.12 -7.06 5.15
C TYR A 376 -12.16 -7.05 3.63
N ARG A 377 -12.77 -6.02 3.05
CA ARG A 377 -12.92 -5.94 1.59
C ARG A 377 -11.56 -5.83 0.91
N PHE A 378 -10.65 -5.06 1.49
CA PHE A 378 -9.30 -4.89 0.99
C PHE A 378 -8.56 -6.23 0.89
N LEU A 379 -8.53 -7.00 1.99
CA LEU A 379 -7.82 -8.27 2.04
C LEU A 379 -8.51 -9.37 1.24
N ALA A 380 -9.85 -9.42 1.24
CA ALA A 380 -10.58 -10.41 0.44
C ALA A 380 -10.25 -10.24 -1.06
N ARG A 381 -10.22 -9.00 -1.53
CA ARG A 381 -9.90 -8.71 -2.94
C ARG A 381 -8.44 -8.93 -3.29
N ALA A 382 -7.50 -8.56 -2.42
CA ALA A 382 -6.08 -8.84 -2.63
C ALA A 382 -5.80 -10.35 -2.69
N THR A 383 -6.39 -11.11 -1.76
CA THR A 383 -6.26 -12.58 -1.72
C THR A 383 -6.84 -13.22 -2.98
N LEU A 384 -8.03 -12.79 -3.39
CA LEU A 384 -8.67 -13.27 -4.61
C LEU A 384 -7.85 -12.94 -5.86
N LEU A 385 -7.27 -11.73 -5.95
CA LEU A 385 -6.41 -11.34 -7.08
C LEU A 385 -5.22 -12.29 -7.22
N HIS A 386 -4.49 -12.55 -6.14
CA HIS A 386 -3.37 -13.51 -6.16
C HIS A 386 -3.82 -14.92 -6.55
N ALA A 387 -4.94 -15.40 -6.00
CA ALA A 387 -5.46 -16.71 -6.38
C ALA A 387 -5.83 -16.81 -7.87
N ILE A 388 -6.33 -15.72 -8.47
CA ILE A 388 -6.63 -15.66 -9.91
C ILE A 388 -5.34 -15.67 -10.74
N GLU A 389 -4.36 -14.86 -10.35
CA GLU A 389 -3.06 -14.75 -11.03
C GLU A 389 -2.28 -16.07 -10.99
N ASP A 390 -2.28 -16.75 -9.85
CA ASP A 390 -1.65 -18.05 -9.63
C ASP A 390 -2.46 -19.22 -10.22
N ARG A 391 -3.62 -18.93 -10.83
CA ARG A 391 -4.55 -19.93 -11.40
C ARG A 391 -5.00 -20.97 -10.39
N GLY A 392 -5.23 -20.53 -9.15
CA GLY A 392 -5.77 -21.35 -8.06
C GLY A 392 -7.11 -21.98 -8.44
N ARG A 393 -7.37 -23.18 -7.92
CA ARG A 393 -8.65 -23.87 -8.16
C ARG A 393 -9.70 -23.33 -7.20
N ALA A 394 -10.95 -23.28 -7.65
CA ALA A 394 -12.07 -22.87 -6.79
C ALA A 394 -12.22 -23.74 -5.53
N THR A 395 -11.83 -25.02 -5.60
CA THR A 395 -11.85 -25.94 -4.44
C THR A 395 -10.84 -25.60 -3.36
N ASP A 396 -9.84 -24.79 -3.71
CA ASP A 396 -8.76 -24.37 -2.80
C ASP A 396 -9.07 -22.99 -2.19
N LEU A 397 -10.20 -22.35 -2.56
CA LEU A 397 -10.65 -21.08 -2.01
C LEU A 397 -11.55 -21.29 -0.79
N ASP A 398 -11.43 -20.39 0.19
CA ASP A 398 -12.35 -20.35 1.32
C ASP A 398 -13.80 -20.11 0.87
N PRO A 399 -14.80 -20.66 1.59
CA PRO A 399 -16.21 -20.45 1.27
C PRO A 399 -16.62 -18.99 1.15
N GLU A 400 -16.00 -18.11 1.94
CA GLU A 400 -16.26 -16.68 1.94
C GLU A 400 -15.74 -16.00 0.66
N HIS A 401 -14.55 -16.37 0.21
CA HIS A 401 -14.02 -15.96 -1.08
C HIS A 401 -14.91 -16.44 -2.23
N LEU A 402 -15.37 -17.70 -2.19
CA LEU A 402 -16.31 -18.22 -3.19
C LEU A 402 -17.65 -17.47 -3.20
N ALA A 403 -18.18 -17.11 -2.03
CA ALA A 403 -19.38 -16.29 -1.92
C ALA A 403 -19.16 -14.89 -2.52
N TYR A 404 -18.01 -14.26 -2.25
CA TYR A 404 -17.58 -13.01 -2.86
C TYR A 404 -17.58 -13.12 -4.39
N LEU A 405 -16.96 -14.18 -4.92
CA LEU A 405 -16.85 -14.39 -6.36
C LEU A 405 -18.21 -14.63 -7.04
N THR A 406 -19.09 -15.35 -6.36
CA THR A 406 -20.44 -15.67 -6.83
C THR A 406 -21.31 -14.41 -6.87
N SER A 407 -21.20 -13.57 -5.84
CA SER A 407 -21.91 -12.29 -5.77
C SER A 407 -21.48 -11.34 -6.89
N LEU A 408 -20.18 -11.21 -7.14
CA LEU A 408 -19.64 -10.45 -8.28
C LEU A 408 -20.20 -10.93 -9.62
N THR A 409 -20.23 -12.25 -9.83
CA THR A 409 -20.77 -12.83 -11.06
C THR A 409 -22.26 -12.50 -11.24
N SER A 410 -23.04 -12.59 -10.16
CA SER A 410 -24.46 -12.22 -10.17
C SER A 410 -24.68 -10.73 -10.47
N LEU A 411 -23.85 -9.84 -9.90
CA LEU A 411 -23.89 -8.41 -10.18
C LEU A 411 -23.54 -8.11 -11.64
N ALA A 412 -22.48 -8.72 -12.17
CA ALA A 412 -22.10 -8.58 -13.57
C ALA A 412 -23.18 -9.07 -14.55
N GLN A 413 -23.89 -10.15 -14.21
CA GLN A 413 -25.04 -10.64 -14.99
C GLN A 413 -26.22 -9.68 -14.96
N ARG A 414 -26.52 -9.06 -13.82
CA ARG A 414 -27.58 -8.06 -13.66
C ARG A 414 -27.29 -6.75 -14.40
N ALA A 415 -26.03 -6.35 -14.48
CA ALA A 415 -25.59 -5.14 -15.18
C ALA A 415 -25.60 -5.26 -16.71
N ARG A 416 -25.69 -6.48 -17.27
CA ARG A 416 -25.75 -6.66 -18.73
C ARG A 416 -27.09 -6.15 -19.28
N PRO A 417 -27.09 -5.28 -20.30
CA PRO A 417 -28.33 -4.86 -20.94
C PRO A 417 -29.06 -6.09 -21.49
N ARG A 418 -30.36 -6.24 -21.16
CA ARG A 418 -31.20 -7.29 -21.73
C ARG A 418 -31.20 -7.12 -23.24
N GLN A 419 -30.74 -8.14 -23.99
CA GLN A 419 -30.93 -8.16 -25.43
C GLN A 419 -32.43 -8.03 -25.72
N PRO A 420 -32.85 -7.13 -26.62
CA PRO A 420 -34.24 -7.07 -27.03
C PRO A 420 -34.62 -8.44 -27.58
N GLN A 421 -35.58 -9.10 -26.95
CA GLN A 421 -36.14 -10.35 -27.45
C GLN A 421 -36.61 -10.09 -28.88
N GLY A 422 -35.96 -10.73 -29.85
CA GLY A 422 -36.25 -10.58 -31.25
C GLY A 422 -37.75 -10.76 -31.49
N ARG A 423 -38.38 -9.74 -32.09
CA ARG A 423 -39.70 -9.90 -32.71
C ARG A 423 -39.63 -11.15 -33.58
N ALA A 424 -40.51 -12.11 -33.32
CA ALA A 424 -40.71 -13.26 -34.18
C ALA A 424 -40.86 -12.77 -35.64
N PRO A 425 -40.19 -13.39 -36.63
CA PRO A 425 -40.38 -13.02 -38.01
C PRO A 425 -41.85 -13.24 -38.38
N ALA A 426 -42.49 -12.20 -38.91
CA ALA A 426 -43.83 -12.29 -39.46
C ALA A 426 -43.84 -13.41 -40.51
N ARG A 427 -44.75 -14.38 -40.35
CA ARG A 427 -45.01 -15.39 -41.37
C ARG A 427 -45.37 -14.69 -42.68
N PRO A 428 -44.81 -15.07 -43.83
CA PRO A 428 -45.26 -14.56 -45.11
C PRO A 428 -46.71 -15.02 -45.33
N CYS A 429 -47.62 -14.07 -45.60
CA CYS A 429 -48.94 -14.39 -46.11
C CYS A 429 -48.80 -15.01 -47.50
N SER A 430 -49.34 -16.22 -47.66
CA SER A 430 -49.64 -16.88 -48.92
C SER A 430 -50.91 -16.32 -49.55
#